data_AF-A0AAU6B775-F1
#
_entry.id   AF-A0AAU6B775-F1
#
_cell.length_a   1.000
_cell.length_b   1.000
_cell.length_c   1.000
_cell.angle_alpha   90.00
_cell.angle_beta   90.00
_cell.angle_gamma   90.00
#
_symmetry.space_group_name_H-M   'P 1'
#
loop_
_entity.id
_entity.type
_entity.pdbx_description
1 polymer ?
#
loop_
_entity_poly.entity_id
_entity_poly.type
_entity_poly.pdbx_seq_one_letter_code
_entity_poly.pdbx_strand_id
1 'polypeptide(L)'
;MSSQPPADSADATAQTEPEAGQAQGSSRGQAKAQGQSGDQAKRQDQNQPQDRTRPHPQPELEFAERQPSAALATAVWVTVAGAVALTVGALLPVSPDAGPGYFSWPLLAVLALVPAAVAVWAAYAGRHGLAAGLIAGLAALAPGRLLLDVQFFVNGSLTVRPELYLPDRLLDRSGVAAGFWLLAIGHLLTIGAGLRAARVARDLNEIAGSESGQRRWRLVVPLLAVVTAVGLLMSPVVSTDPYLLARSAFEGPGAALAGFVLLAGALPIAAVVGFSSASDGVARGTLGGAAAAVFAVALPAVVAGLVVPDLHVAWGPCMAVVATLLVLLLTPLATPQQTAAEGTDLAGEARVPGLTLWRAATALLAVLTAVAAVIGALAPQLAGQTQTNSPARWLLVVAAVLVLLPAPFLFAAKTARAARGFLAVLWAGVVLAGTAVLSTAITASEATGLGGLGGTISYHLGAGSVFTAIALGLAALTALATTVAGVVERDDEGTEGPRPNVLLPVIAAAVLAVATFGTPVFTAPDYPSPGLWSDFDTPSWGLLTAVLVVLGVLALAVRSRPGAAAAALGGAALVLALHVAELPLVGSSIDGSRPGLGFWLGLAAVVATVAAAVTAAVGAKATTEDTAPAGKP
;
A
#
# COMPACT_ATOMS: atom_id res chain seq x y z
N MET A 1 -0.62 -15.31 -74.47
CA MET A 1 -1.82 -16.10 -74.85
C MET A 1 -2.90 -15.78 -73.84
N SER A 2 -4.15 -15.58 -74.31
CA SER A 2 -5.47 -15.65 -73.63
C SER A 2 -5.64 -15.35 -72.12
N SER A 3 -6.73 -14.75 -71.64
CA SER A 3 -7.85 -14.05 -72.30
C SER A 3 -8.78 -13.47 -71.22
N GLN A 4 -9.32 -12.28 -71.45
CA GLN A 4 -10.55 -11.72 -70.84
C GLN A 4 -11.79 -12.48 -71.42
N PRO A 5 -13.09 -12.29 -71.02
CA PRO A 5 -13.68 -11.33 -70.08
C PRO A 5 -14.83 -11.94 -69.19
N PRO A 6 -16.09 -11.42 -68.99
CA PRO A 6 -16.81 -11.54 -67.71
C PRO A 6 -18.25 -12.13 -67.81
N ALA A 7 -19.05 -12.03 -66.74
CA ALA A 7 -20.52 -12.19 -66.66
C ALA A 7 -20.98 -11.54 -65.33
N ASP A 8 -21.84 -10.51 -65.30
CA ASP A 8 -23.33 -10.54 -65.34
C ASP A 8 -23.98 -10.95 -63.99
N SER A 9 -25.12 -10.43 -63.55
CA SER A 9 -25.97 -9.28 -63.97
C SER A 9 -27.14 -9.08 -62.96
N ALA A 10 -27.76 -7.88 -62.94
CA ALA A 10 -29.19 -7.64 -62.57
C ALA A 10 -29.64 -8.05 -61.12
N ASP A 11 -30.85 -7.81 -60.58
CA ASP A 11 -31.92 -6.78 -60.67
C ASP A 11 -32.89 -7.03 -59.47
N ALA A 12 -33.85 -6.19 -59.06
CA ALA A 12 -34.10 -4.74 -59.17
C ALA A 12 -35.32 -4.38 -58.26
N THR A 13 -35.51 -3.09 -57.93
CA THR A 13 -36.76 -2.47 -57.37
C THR A 13 -37.33 -3.07 -56.04
N ALA A 14 -38.22 -2.44 -55.25
CA ALA A 14 -39.01 -1.22 -55.38
C ALA A 14 -39.28 -0.52 -54.01
N GLN A 15 -39.44 0.80 -54.08
CA GLN A 15 -40.49 1.64 -53.46
C GLN A 15 -41.39 1.06 -52.33
N THR A 16 -41.54 1.82 -51.23
CA THR A 16 -42.86 2.29 -50.73
C THR A 16 -42.72 3.34 -49.61
N GLU A 17 -43.10 4.58 -49.90
CA GLU A 17 -43.75 5.45 -48.89
C GLU A 17 -45.23 5.02 -48.78
N PRO A 18 -45.97 5.39 -47.71
CA PRO A 18 -46.84 6.56 -47.91
C PRO A 18 -47.05 7.51 -46.72
N GLU A 19 -47.59 8.65 -47.12
CA GLU A 19 -48.05 9.85 -46.43
C GLU A 19 -48.85 9.74 -45.11
N ALA A 20 -48.64 10.79 -44.31
CA ALA A 20 -49.60 11.60 -43.54
C ALA A 20 -51.07 11.15 -43.37
N GLY A 21 -51.56 11.27 -42.12
CA GLY A 21 -52.99 11.30 -41.79
C GLY A 21 -53.29 12.18 -40.57
N GLN A 22 -53.91 13.35 -40.80
CA GLN A 22 -54.49 14.17 -39.73
C GLN A 22 -55.86 13.63 -39.32
N ALA A 23 -56.20 13.65 -38.02
CA ALA A 23 -57.58 13.48 -37.57
C ALA A 23 -57.85 14.33 -36.31
N GLN A 24 -58.84 15.23 -36.40
CA GLN A 24 -59.41 15.94 -35.26
C GLN A 24 -60.42 15.03 -34.53
N GLY A 25 -60.45 15.09 -33.19
CA GLY A 25 -61.40 14.35 -32.36
C GLY A 25 -61.83 15.16 -31.13
N SER A 26 -63.06 15.67 -31.16
CA SER A 26 -63.64 16.47 -30.06
C SER A 26 -64.39 15.58 -29.07
N SER A 27 -64.25 15.79 -27.76
CA SER A 27 -65.34 16.38 -26.93
C SER A 27 -65.29 16.08 -25.41
N ARG A 28 -65.62 17.13 -24.65
CA ARG A 28 -66.41 17.18 -23.39
C ARG A 28 -66.19 16.11 -22.29
N GLY A 29 -65.48 16.54 -21.24
CA GLY A 29 -65.61 16.05 -19.86
C GLY A 29 -65.94 17.21 -18.91
N GLN A 30 -67.18 17.22 -18.42
CA GLN A 30 -67.84 18.22 -17.57
C GLN A 30 -67.09 18.65 -16.28
N ALA A 31 -67.13 19.95 -15.97
CA ALA A 31 -66.90 20.48 -14.63
C ALA A 31 -68.00 21.51 -14.26
N LYS A 32 -68.83 21.13 -13.29
CA LYS A 32 -69.82 21.91 -12.52
C LYS A 32 -69.69 21.41 -11.08
N ALA A 33 -69.94 22.16 -10.02
CA ALA A 33 -70.12 23.60 -9.80
C ALA A 33 -70.14 23.83 -8.27
N GLN A 34 -69.86 25.06 -7.81
CA GLN A 34 -70.24 25.62 -6.49
C GLN A 34 -69.75 24.89 -5.21
N GLY A 35 -69.44 25.55 -4.08
CA GLY A 35 -69.52 26.98 -3.76
C GLY A 35 -70.26 27.22 -2.43
N GLN A 36 -69.52 27.23 -1.31
CA GLN A 36 -69.88 27.67 0.06
C GLN A 36 -68.52 27.89 0.78
N SER A 37 -68.12 29.03 1.36
CA SER A 37 -68.79 29.95 2.30
C SER A 37 -69.24 29.24 3.59
N GLY A 38 -68.75 29.56 4.79
CA GLY A 38 -67.79 30.58 5.24
C GLY A 38 -67.57 30.47 6.77
N ASP A 39 -66.87 31.44 7.38
CA ASP A 39 -66.57 31.58 8.84
C ASP A 39 -65.75 30.42 9.49
N GLN A 40 -64.68 30.68 10.26
CA GLN A 40 -64.56 31.68 11.33
C GLN A 40 -63.16 32.28 11.47
N ALA A 41 -63.12 33.55 11.88
CA ALA A 41 -61.89 34.27 12.21
C ALA A 41 -61.40 34.00 13.64
N LYS A 42 -60.07 33.98 13.83
CA LYS A 42 -59.41 34.49 15.06
C LYS A 42 -57.91 34.73 14.89
N ARG A 43 -57.55 36.03 14.94
CA ARG A 43 -56.39 36.62 15.63
C ARG A 43 -55.03 35.89 15.53
N GLN A 44 -54.06 36.53 14.89
CA GLN A 44 -53.07 37.33 15.64
C GLN A 44 -52.23 38.23 14.74
N ASP A 45 -52.41 39.55 14.86
CA ASP A 45 -51.39 40.53 14.49
C ASP A 45 -50.20 40.40 15.44
N GLN A 46 -48.98 40.40 14.89
CA GLN A 46 -47.80 40.93 15.58
C GLN A 46 -46.74 41.39 14.57
N ASN A 47 -46.95 42.57 14.00
CA ASN A 47 -45.84 43.38 13.47
C ASN A 47 -44.93 43.79 14.63
N GLN A 48 -43.65 43.42 14.59
CA GLN A 48 -42.60 44.07 15.39
C GLN A 48 -41.64 44.84 14.46
N PRO A 49 -41.27 46.10 14.78
CA PRO A 49 -40.35 46.88 13.96
C PRO A 49 -38.90 46.37 14.08
N GLN A 50 -38.14 46.47 12.99
CA GLN A 50 -36.70 46.21 12.99
C GLN A 50 -35.94 47.34 13.71
N ASP A 51 -35.37 47.06 14.88
CA ASP A 51 -34.42 47.96 15.52
C ASP A 51 -32.99 47.71 14.97
N ARG A 52 -32.67 48.41 13.88
CA ARG A 52 -31.31 48.47 13.33
C ARG A 52 -30.54 49.63 13.99
N THR A 53 -29.85 49.37 15.10
CA THR A 53 -28.51 49.95 15.37
C THR A 53 -27.82 49.30 16.57
N ARG A 54 -26.88 48.37 16.32
CA ARG A 54 -25.73 48.15 17.20
C ARG A 54 -24.47 48.10 16.33
N PRO A 55 -23.41 48.86 16.66
CA PRO A 55 -22.15 48.76 15.93
C PRO A 55 -21.49 47.41 16.25
N HIS A 56 -21.07 46.68 15.21
CA HIS A 56 -20.32 45.43 15.36
C HIS A 56 -18.91 45.70 15.91
N PRO A 57 -18.50 45.10 17.04
CA PRO A 57 -17.10 44.94 17.37
C PRO A 57 -16.54 43.74 16.60
N GLN A 58 -16.28 43.93 15.30
CA GLN A 58 -15.62 42.94 14.43
C GLN A 58 -14.25 43.44 13.93
N PRO A 59 -13.29 43.59 14.86
CA PRO A 59 -11.91 43.21 14.51
C PRO A 59 -11.45 41.94 15.24
N GLU A 60 -11.77 41.79 16.53
CA GLU A 60 -11.08 40.82 17.40
C GLU A 60 -11.40 39.35 17.10
N LEU A 61 -12.61 39.04 16.59
CA LEU A 61 -12.99 37.69 16.22
C LEU A 61 -12.22 37.16 15.00
N GLU A 62 -11.94 38.00 14.00
CA GLU A 62 -11.22 37.61 12.78
C GLU A 62 -9.72 37.37 13.04
N PHE A 63 -9.15 38.05 14.05
CA PHE A 63 -7.80 37.76 14.54
C PHE A 63 -7.74 36.51 15.42
N ALA A 64 -8.80 36.17 16.16
CA ALA A 64 -8.87 34.95 16.97
C ALA A 64 -8.90 33.68 16.09
N GLU A 65 -9.59 33.70 14.95
CA GLU A 65 -9.64 32.56 14.00
C GLU A 65 -8.29 32.24 13.33
N ARG A 66 -7.33 33.20 13.31
CA ARG A 66 -6.01 32.99 12.71
C ARG A 66 -4.95 32.44 13.66
N GLN A 67 -5.23 32.32 14.96
CA GLN A 67 -4.22 31.78 15.89
C GLN A 67 -4.19 30.24 15.85
N PRO A 68 -3.01 29.61 15.73
CA PRO A 68 -2.91 28.16 15.81
C PRO A 68 -3.31 27.69 17.20
N SER A 69 -4.12 26.63 17.28
CA SER A 69 -4.52 26.04 18.56
C SER A 69 -3.29 25.70 19.40
N ALA A 70 -3.38 25.80 20.74
CA ALA A 70 -2.24 25.53 21.62
C ALA A 70 -1.64 24.13 21.40
N ALA A 71 -2.46 23.15 20.98
CA ALA A 71 -2.01 21.82 20.59
C ALA A 71 -1.17 21.82 19.29
N LEU A 72 -1.54 22.61 18.28
CA LEU A 72 -0.77 22.75 17.05
C LEU A 72 0.51 23.57 17.29
N ALA A 73 0.42 24.68 18.04
CA ALA A 73 1.58 25.51 18.38
C ALA A 73 2.63 24.70 19.16
N THR A 74 2.22 23.89 20.15
CA THR A 74 3.15 23.00 20.86
C THR A 74 3.74 21.93 19.94
N ALA A 75 2.96 21.31 19.04
CA ALA A 75 3.49 20.37 18.07
C ALA A 75 4.57 21.02 17.16
N VAL A 76 4.30 22.20 16.61
CA VAL A 76 5.24 22.96 15.76
C VAL A 76 6.55 23.26 16.50
N TRP A 77 6.48 23.80 17.73
CA TRP A 77 7.68 24.13 18.51
C TRP A 77 8.48 22.88 18.92
N VAL A 78 7.81 21.76 19.22
CA VAL A 78 8.49 20.48 19.49
C VAL A 78 9.14 19.91 18.21
N THR A 79 8.53 20.08 17.03
CA THR A 79 9.18 19.75 15.74
C THR A 79 10.41 20.61 15.47
N VAL A 80 10.36 21.92 15.75
CA VAL A 80 11.53 22.80 15.63
C VAL A 80 12.65 22.37 16.58
N ALA A 81 12.34 22.11 17.84
CA ALA A 81 13.32 21.60 18.80
C ALA A 81 13.92 20.25 18.36
N GLY A 82 13.09 19.35 17.81
CA GLY A 82 13.54 18.08 17.22
C GLY A 82 14.49 18.28 16.04
N ALA A 83 14.14 19.16 15.10
CA ALA A 83 14.97 19.47 13.93
C ALA A 83 16.31 20.12 14.30
N VAL A 84 16.33 21.00 15.30
CA VAL A 84 17.58 21.56 15.86
C VAL A 84 18.40 20.46 16.51
N ALA A 85 17.81 19.59 17.33
CA ALA A 85 18.52 18.46 17.95
C ALA A 85 19.11 17.50 16.91
N LEU A 86 18.38 17.15 15.83
CA LEU A 86 18.90 16.36 14.72
C LEU A 86 20.07 17.07 14.01
N THR A 87 19.97 18.38 13.80
CA THR A 87 21.01 19.18 13.13
C THR A 87 22.29 19.26 13.97
N VAL A 88 22.18 19.56 15.26
CA VAL A 88 23.34 19.59 16.18
C VAL A 88 23.89 18.18 16.40
N GLY A 89 23.04 17.15 16.42
CA GLY A 89 23.45 15.76 16.49
C GLY A 89 24.26 15.28 15.29
N ALA A 90 24.02 15.84 14.10
CA ALA A 90 24.82 15.61 12.89
C ALA A 90 26.10 16.47 12.80
N LEU A 91 26.21 17.54 13.60
CA LEU A 91 27.41 18.39 13.72
C LEU A 91 28.42 17.85 14.74
N LEU A 92 27.94 17.17 15.78
CA LEU A 92 28.78 16.56 16.81
C LEU A 92 29.11 15.09 16.48
N PRO A 93 30.25 14.56 16.93
CA PRO A 93 30.57 13.14 16.75
C PRO A 93 29.47 12.24 17.32
N VAL A 94 29.03 11.27 16.51
CA VAL A 94 28.05 10.24 16.91
C VAL A 94 28.75 9.10 17.67
N SER A 95 30.00 8.83 17.33
CA SER A 95 30.92 7.92 18.01
C SER A 95 32.28 8.62 18.23
N PRO A 96 33.05 8.27 19.27
CA PRO A 96 34.46 8.69 19.36
C PRO A 96 35.38 7.90 18.43
N ASP A 97 34.92 6.77 17.87
CA ASP A 97 35.81 5.78 17.23
C ASP A 97 36.06 6.04 15.74
N ALA A 98 35.12 6.71 15.06
CA ALA A 98 35.25 7.19 13.68
C ALA A 98 34.32 8.38 13.41
N GLY A 99 34.64 9.17 12.37
CA GLY A 99 33.85 10.33 11.91
C GLY A 99 33.00 10.04 10.67
N PRO A 100 32.29 11.05 10.12
CA PRO A 100 31.54 10.90 8.88
C PRO A 100 32.50 10.78 7.67
N GLY A 101 32.12 9.95 6.69
CA GLY A 101 32.91 9.72 5.47
C GLY A 101 32.92 10.87 4.47
N TYR A 102 32.03 11.86 4.65
CA TYR A 102 31.99 13.09 3.84
C TYR A 102 31.41 14.26 4.64
N PHE A 103 31.47 15.47 4.07
CA PHE A 103 30.94 16.70 4.68
C PHE A 103 29.40 16.77 4.61
N SER A 104 28.75 15.89 5.37
CA SER A 104 27.31 15.58 5.33
C SER A 104 26.41 16.56 6.09
N TRP A 105 26.93 17.23 7.11
CA TRP A 105 26.11 18.03 8.02
C TRP A 105 25.25 19.11 7.33
N PRO A 106 25.66 19.79 6.23
CA PRO A 106 24.80 20.79 5.58
C PRO A 106 23.56 20.13 4.95
N LEU A 107 23.73 18.94 4.36
CA LEU A 107 22.64 18.16 3.79
C LEU A 107 21.67 17.70 4.89
N LEU A 108 22.20 17.18 6.00
CA LEU A 108 21.41 16.74 7.15
C LEU A 108 20.68 17.91 7.83
N ALA A 109 21.33 19.06 7.96
CA ALA A 109 20.71 20.31 8.44
C ALA A 109 19.55 20.76 7.54
N VAL A 110 19.72 20.76 6.22
CA VAL A 110 18.65 21.10 5.27
C VAL A 110 17.48 20.11 5.38
N LEU A 111 17.77 18.81 5.42
CA LEU A 111 16.76 17.74 5.52
C LEU A 111 15.99 17.76 6.86
N ALA A 112 16.60 18.26 7.94
CA ALA A 112 15.93 18.45 9.23
C ALA A 112 15.17 19.78 9.34
N LEU A 113 15.79 20.90 8.94
CA LEU A 113 15.27 22.24 9.18
C LEU A 113 14.22 22.69 8.16
N VAL A 114 14.33 22.31 6.89
CA VAL A 114 13.34 22.74 5.87
C VAL A 114 11.93 22.27 6.20
N PRO A 115 11.67 20.99 6.57
CA PRO A 115 10.33 20.55 6.95
C PRO A 115 9.79 21.28 8.18
N ALA A 116 10.64 21.55 9.18
CA ALA A 116 10.25 22.33 10.35
C ALA A 116 9.91 23.78 10.00
N ALA A 117 10.69 24.44 9.14
CA ALA A 117 10.42 25.79 8.64
C ALA A 117 9.11 25.85 7.84
N VAL A 118 8.80 24.83 7.02
CA VAL A 118 7.52 24.73 6.31
C VAL A 118 6.36 24.53 7.29
N ALA A 119 6.52 23.72 8.35
CA ALA A 119 5.49 23.57 9.39
C ALA A 119 5.21 24.89 10.12
N VAL A 120 6.27 25.63 10.48
CA VAL A 120 6.20 26.96 11.12
C VAL A 120 5.49 27.96 10.21
N TRP A 121 5.92 28.07 8.95
CA TRP A 121 5.29 28.93 7.96
C TRP A 121 3.82 28.57 7.74
N ALA A 122 3.49 27.28 7.61
CA ALA A 122 2.13 26.82 7.41
C ALA A 122 1.23 27.14 8.61
N ALA A 123 1.73 27.03 9.84
CA ALA A 123 0.99 27.41 11.04
C ALA A 123 0.73 28.93 11.07
N TYR A 124 1.74 29.77 10.85
CA TYR A 124 1.57 31.24 10.83
C TYR A 124 0.76 31.76 9.64
N ALA A 125 0.75 31.04 8.52
CA ALA A 125 -0.06 31.36 7.34
C ALA A 125 -1.52 30.87 7.45
N GLY A 126 -1.98 30.42 8.62
CA GLY A 126 -3.32 29.88 8.85
C GLY A 126 -3.59 28.51 8.19
N ARG A 127 -2.58 27.89 7.57
CA ARG A 127 -2.67 26.59 6.88
C ARG A 127 -2.53 25.44 7.87
N HIS A 128 -3.36 25.46 8.92
CA HIS A 128 -3.28 24.55 10.08
C HIS A 128 -3.29 23.07 9.71
N GLY A 129 -4.11 22.67 8.72
CA GLY A 129 -4.13 21.30 8.21
C GLY A 129 -2.80 20.88 7.55
N LEU A 130 -2.14 21.77 6.82
CA LEU A 130 -0.84 21.49 6.20
C LEU A 130 0.25 21.34 7.25
N ALA A 131 0.28 22.21 8.26
CA ALA A 131 1.21 22.09 9.38
C ALA A 131 1.01 20.79 10.17
N ALA A 132 -0.23 20.50 10.59
CA ALA A 132 -0.57 19.28 11.33
C ALA A 132 -0.27 18.01 10.53
N GLY A 133 -0.65 18.00 9.24
CA GLY A 133 -0.37 16.88 8.35
C GLY A 133 1.13 16.66 8.18
N LEU A 134 1.92 17.71 7.92
CA LEU A 134 3.36 17.60 7.66
C LEU A 134 4.13 17.07 8.88
N ILE A 135 3.79 17.52 10.09
CA ILE A 135 4.38 17.00 11.32
C ILE A 135 3.99 15.52 11.54
N ALA A 136 2.73 15.15 11.29
CA ALA A 136 2.29 13.75 11.40
C ALA A 136 2.96 12.83 10.36
N GLY A 137 3.15 13.30 9.11
CA GLY A 137 3.83 12.57 8.06
C GLY A 137 5.32 12.37 8.33
N LEU A 138 6.02 13.40 8.82
CA LEU A 138 7.42 13.29 9.27
C LEU A 138 7.59 12.24 10.37
N ALA A 139 6.68 12.26 11.35
CA ALA A 139 6.73 11.37 12.50
C ALA A 139 6.43 9.91 12.19
N ALA A 140 5.76 9.60 11.07
CA ALA A 140 5.45 8.23 10.69
C ALA A 140 6.71 7.35 10.53
N LEU A 141 7.79 7.92 9.96
CA LEU A 141 9.05 7.21 9.74
C LEU A 141 10.06 7.39 10.90
N ALA A 142 9.81 8.32 11.83
CA ALA A 142 10.73 8.62 12.92
C ALA A 142 11.05 7.41 13.85
N PRO A 143 10.11 6.49 14.19
CA PRO A 143 10.43 5.29 14.95
C PRO A 143 11.40 4.35 14.24
N GLY A 144 11.24 4.15 12.92
CA GLY A 144 12.16 3.33 12.13
C GLY A 144 13.55 3.94 12.08
N ARG A 145 13.66 5.26 11.86
CA ARG A 145 14.94 5.99 11.89
C ARG A 145 15.63 5.93 13.25
N LEU A 146 14.87 6.11 14.34
CA LEU A 146 15.40 5.95 15.70
C LEU A 146 15.98 4.55 15.92
N LEU A 147 15.31 3.51 15.44
CA LEU A 147 15.78 2.13 15.62
C LEU A 147 17.01 1.80 14.77
N LEU A 148 17.13 2.39 13.57
CA LEU A 148 18.36 2.37 12.78
C LEU A 148 19.51 3.08 13.52
N ASP A 149 19.26 4.24 14.15
CA ASP A 149 20.30 4.99 14.86
C ASP A 149 20.71 4.32 16.19
N VAL A 150 19.80 3.60 16.85
CA VAL A 150 20.12 2.75 18.01
C VAL A 150 21.15 1.66 17.66
N GLN A 151 21.32 1.29 16.39
CA GLN A 151 22.39 0.35 15.97
C GLN A 151 23.80 0.89 16.31
N PHE A 152 24.02 2.21 16.37
CA PHE A 152 25.30 2.79 16.85
C PHE A 152 25.64 2.44 18.30
N PHE A 153 24.63 2.21 19.15
CA PHE A 153 24.81 1.78 20.54
C PHE A 153 25.10 0.27 20.65
N VAL A 154 24.71 -0.51 19.65
CA VAL A 154 24.93 -1.97 19.59
C VAL A 154 26.28 -2.26 18.93
N ASN A 155 26.42 -1.90 17.65
CA ASN A 155 27.67 -1.91 16.91
C ASN A 155 27.57 -0.98 15.67
N GLY A 156 28.33 0.11 15.71
CA GLY A 156 28.42 1.14 14.67
C GLY A 156 29.07 0.68 13.37
N SER A 157 29.97 -0.31 13.38
CA SER A 157 30.55 -0.86 12.14
C SER A 157 29.51 -1.59 11.28
N LEU A 158 28.39 -2.02 11.89
CA LEU A 158 27.24 -2.61 11.20
C LEU A 158 26.16 -1.57 10.85
N THR A 159 26.40 -0.28 11.12
CA THR A 159 25.47 0.81 10.81
C THR A 159 25.87 1.45 9.48
N VAL A 160 25.14 1.13 8.41
CA VAL A 160 25.44 1.63 7.05
C VAL A 160 24.95 3.08 6.89
N ARG A 161 25.58 4.01 7.63
CA ARG A 161 25.32 5.46 7.61
C ARG A 161 26.62 6.27 7.46
N PRO A 162 27.29 6.20 6.29
CA PRO A 162 28.56 6.90 6.02
C PRO A 162 28.46 8.43 6.19
N GLU A 163 27.26 8.99 6.16
CA GLU A 163 27.01 10.40 6.46
C GLU A 163 27.16 10.78 7.95
N LEU A 164 27.26 9.81 8.86
CA LEU A 164 27.51 10.04 10.29
C LEU A 164 28.77 9.31 10.80
N TYR A 165 29.07 8.15 10.21
CA TYR A 165 30.12 7.24 10.66
C TYR A 165 30.61 6.37 9.50
N LEU A 166 31.91 6.45 9.18
CA LEU A 166 32.59 5.57 8.23
C LEU A 166 33.67 4.78 9.01
N PRO A 167 33.54 3.46 9.19
CA PRO A 167 34.54 2.65 9.90
C PRO A 167 35.85 2.56 9.11
N ASP A 168 36.99 2.78 9.78
CA ASP A 168 38.34 2.60 9.25
C ASP A 168 38.97 1.25 9.67
N ARG A 169 38.26 0.48 10.50
CA ARG A 169 38.66 -0.80 11.09
C ARG A 169 37.43 -1.55 11.62
N LEU A 170 37.56 -2.88 11.73
CA LEU A 170 36.54 -3.70 12.39
C LEU A 170 36.58 -3.47 13.90
N LEU A 171 35.40 -3.24 14.51
CA LEU A 171 35.24 -3.06 15.96
C LEU A 171 34.11 -3.95 16.47
N ASP A 172 34.38 -4.73 17.51
CA ASP A 172 33.38 -5.60 18.17
C ASP A 172 32.26 -4.78 18.85
N ARG A 173 32.58 -3.55 19.26
CA ARG A 173 31.66 -2.55 19.80
C ARG A 173 32.21 -1.14 19.53
N SER A 174 31.32 -0.22 19.18
CA SER A 174 31.58 1.23 19.12
C SER A 174 31.05 1.94 20.37
N GLY A 175 31.76 2.96 20.83
CA GLY A 175 31.23 3.94 21.77
C GLY A 175 30.20 4.87 21.10
N VAL A 176 29.30 5.43 21.91
CA VAL A 176 28.42 6.53 21.51
C VAL A 176 28.89 7.85 22.13
N ALA A 177 28.78 8.93 21.37
CA ALA A 177 29.15 10.28 21.77
C ALA A 177 27.93 11.23 21.79
N ALA A 178 28.15 12.52 22.01
CA ALA A 178 27.07 13.50 22.19
C ALA A 178 26.12 13.60 20.98
N GLY A 179 26.63 13.38 19.75
CA GLY A 179 25.82 13.41 18.53
C GLY A 179 24.71 12.35 18.53
N PHE A 180 25.02 11.13 18.96
CA PHE A 180 24.05 10.03 19.07
C PHE A 180 22.86 10.40 19.97
N TRP A 181 23.12 10.95 21.17
CA TRP A 181 22.07 11.30 22.11
C TRP A 181 21.17 12.42 21.58
N LEU A 182 21.74 13.40 20.87
CA LEU A 182 20.98 14.47 20.22
C LEU A 182 20.14 13.96 19.05
N LEU A 183 20.64 13.01 18.26
CA LEU A 183 19.85 12.34 17.21
C LEU A 183 18.67 11.58 17.80
N ALA A 184 18.91 10.78 18.85
CA ALA A 184 17.87 10.04 19.56
C ALA A 184 16.80 10.97 20.16
N ILE A 185 17.20 12.05 20.83
CA ILE A 185 16.30 13.09 21.35
C ILE A 185 15.51 13.75 20.21
N GLY A 186 16.17 14.10 19.09
CA GLY A 186 15.52 14.70 17.93
C GLY A 186 14.42 13.81 17.34
N HIS A 187 14.67 12.50 17.24
CA HIS A 187 13.65 11.54 16.81
C HIS A 187 12.51 11.38 17.83
N LEU A 188 12.80 11.30 19.13
CA LEU A 188 11.77 11.23 20.18
C LEU A 188 10.87 12.49 20.21
N LEU A 189 11.45 13.67 20.05
CA LEU A 189 10.71 14.94 19.91
C LEU A 189 9.84 14.93 18.65
N THR A 190 10.37 14.44 17.52
CA THR A 190 9.61 14.31 16.27
C THR A 190 8.40 13.38 16.44
N ILE A 191 8.57 12.24 17.11
CA ILE A 191 7.46 11.30 17.44
C ILE A 191 6.43 11.98 18.35
N GLY A 192 6.87 12.67 19.41
CA GLY A 192 5.99 13.38 20.34
C GLY A 192 5.16 14.49 19.68
N ALA A 193 5.80 15.29 18.80
CA ALA A 193 5.12 16.28 17.97
C ALA A 193 4.12 15.63 17.02
N GLY A 194 4.51 14.53 16.35
CA GLY A 194 3.65 13.73 15.48
C GLY A 194 2.37 13.25 16.15
N LEU A 195 2.47 12.69 17.36
CA LEU A 195 1.32 12.22 18.14
C LEU A 195 0.34 13.35 18.51
N ARG A 196 0.83 14.58 18.69
CA ARG A 196 -0.01 15.77 18.91
C ARG A 196 -0.64 16.25 17.60
N ALA A 197 0.17 16.40 16.55
CA ALA A 197 -0.26 16.85 15.24
C ALA A 197 -1.28 15.89 14.60
N ALA A 198 -1.13 14.58 14.79
CA ALA A 198 -2.06 13.57 14.31
C ALA A 198 -3.45 13.64 14.99
N ARG A 199 -3.56 14.19 16.21
CA ARG A 199 -4.86 14.48 16.84
C ARG A 199 -5.50 15.69 16.16
N VAL A 200 -4.77 16.81 16.08
CA VAL A 200 -5.23 18.03 15.38
C VAL A 200 -5.65 17.72 13.93
N ALA A 201 -4.91 16.86 13.23
CA ALA A 201 -5.23 16.42 11.87
C ALA A 201 -6.52 15.57 11.79
N ARG A 202 -6.88 14.82 12.84
CA ARG A 202 -8.18 14.12 12.92
C ARG A 202 -9.31 15.11 13.16
N ASP A 203 -9.16 16.01 14.14
CA ASP A 203 -10.16 17.04 14.45
C ASP A 203 -10.49 17.88 13.19
N LEU A 204 -9.46 18.30 12.44
CA LEU A 204 -9.61 19.02 11.17
C LEU A 204 -10.24 18.18 10.04
N ASN A 205 -10.02 16.87 10.02
CA ASN A 205 -10.67 15.97 9.05
C ASN A 205 -12.13 15.71 9.40
N GLU A 206 -12.49 15.64 10.69
CA GLU A 206 -13.87 15.50 11.16
C GLU A 206 -14.69 16.75 10.83
N ILE A 207 -14.11 17.95 11.03
CA ILE A 207 -14.73 19.23 10.66
C ILE A 207 -14.94 19.36 9.14
N ALA A 208 -14.00 18.87 8.32
CA ALA A 208 -14.06 19.00 6.86
C ALA A 208 -15.16 18.15 6.19
N GLY A 209 -15.65 17.09 6.84
CA GLY A 209 -16.69 16.21 6.30
C GLY A 209 -16.24 15.35 5.09
N SER A 210 -17.06 14.37 4.70
CA SER A 210 -16.71 13.42 3.64
C SER A 210 -17.30 13.81 2.27
N GLU A 211 -16.61 14.67 1.51
CA GLU A 211 -16.93 14.84 0.09
C GLU A 211 -16.44 13.62 -0.72
N SER A 212 -17.40 12.91 -1.35
CA SER A 212 -17.19 11.59 -1.95
C SER A 212 -16.74 11.62 -3.43
N GLY A 213 -16.87 12.77 -4.12
CA GLY A 213 -16.72 12.82 -5.59
C GLY A 213 -15.28 12.80 -6.12
N GLN A 214 -14.31 13.38 -5.40
CA GLN A 214 -13.04 13.84 -5.99
C GLN A 214 -11.83 12.88 -5.82
N ARG A 215 -12.05 11.63 -5.40
CA ARG A 215 -10.98 10.72 -4.94
C ARG A 215 -10.28 9.88 -6.04
N ARG A 216 -10.81 9.82 -7.26
CA ARG A 216 -10.51 8.74 -8.23
C ARG A 216 -9.07 8.67 -8.79
N TRP A 217 -8.34 9.77 -8.82
CA TRP A 217 -6.94 9.77 -9.26
C TRP A 217 -5.95 9.48 -8.09
N ARG A 218 -6.38 9.65 -6.82
CA ARG A 218 -5.54 9.73 -5.60
C ARG A 218 -4.82 8.42 -5.22
N LEU A 219 -4.88 7.41 -6.09
CA LEU A 219 -4.55 6.03 -5.80
C LEU A 219 -3.24 5.55 -6.45
N VAL A 220 -2.60 6.40 -7.27
CA VAL A 220 -1.24 6.18 -7.81
C VAL A 220 -0.18 6.31 -6.70
N VAL A 221 -0.43 7.14 -5.69
CA VAL A 221 0.59 7.44 -4.67
C VAL A 221 0.79 6.31 -3.65
N PRO A 222 -0.22 5.58 -3.15
CA PRO A 222 0.03 4.37 -2.36
C PRO A 222 0.91 3.34 -3.09
N LEU A 223 0.76 3.23 -4.42
CA LEU A 223 1.61 2.39 -5.28
C LEU A 223 3.07 2.88 -5.25
N LEU A 224 3.30 4.17 -5.49
CA LEU A 224 4.63 4.79 -5.40
C LEU A 224 5.22 4.74 -3.98
N ALA A 225 4.39 4.78 -2.94
CA ALA A 225 4.82 4.62 -1.55
C ALA A 225 5.34 3.21 -1.26
N VAL A 226 4.79 2.16 -1.89
CA VAL A 226 5.37 0.80 -1.81
C VAL A 226 6.61 0.65 -2.70
N VAL A 227 6.66 1.25 -3.89
CA VAL A 227 7.92 1.32 -4.67
C VAL A 227 9.03 1.96 -3.83
N THR A 228 8.69 3.02 -3.09
CA THR A 228 9.60 3.70 -2.17
C THR A 228 9.99 2.82 -0.99
N ALA A 229 9.02 2.13 -0.37
CA ALA A 229 9.27 1.18 0.73
C ALA A 229 10.20 0.04 0.31
N VAL A 230 10.02 -0.54 -0.88
CA VAL A 230 10.92 -1.56 -1.45
C VAL A 230 12.32 -0.97 -1.66
N GLY A 231 12.43 0.26 -2.18
CA GLY A 231 13.71 0.96 -2.31
C GLY A 231 14.44 1.17 -0.98
N LEU A 232 13.71 1.40 0.12
CA LEU A 232 14.25 1.52 1.48
C LEU A 232 14.64 0.19 2.12
N LEU A 233 14.18 -0.96 1.62
CA LEU A 233 14.59 -2.30 2.11
C LEU A 233 15.86 -2.83 1.39
N MET A 234 16.17 -2.30 0.21
CA MET A 234 17.39 -2.65 -0.52
C MET A 234 18.63 -2.01 0.10
N SER A 235 19.82 -2.52 -0.25
CA SER A 235 21.08 -1.97 0.29
C SER A 235 21.21 -0.48 -0.03
N PRO A 236 21.60 0.38 0.94
CA PRO A 236 21.68 1.82 0.74
C PRO A 236 22.86 2.25 -0.13
N VAL A 237 23.96 1.50 -0.11
CA VAL A 237 25.15 1.72 -0.96
C VAL A 237 25.70 0.37 -1.41
N VAL A 238 26.56 0.35 -2.42
CA VAL A 238 27.44 -0.78 -2.71
C VAL A 238 28.84 -0.38 -2.27
N SER A 239 29.55 -1.26 -1.56
CA SER A 239 30.87 -0.97 -0.97
C SER A 239 31.92 -1.93 -1.52
N THR A 240 33.09 -1.39 -1.87
CA THR A 240 34.33 -2.16 -2.08
C THR A 240 35.27 -2.09 -0.87
N ASP A 241 34.93 -1.31 0.15
CA ASP A 241 35.68 -1.20 1.40
C ASP A 241 35.43 -2.44 2.29
N PRO A 242 36.47 -3.20 2.68
CA PRO A 242 36.34 -4.37 3.56
C PRO A 242 35.87 -4.05 4.98
N TYR A 243 35.94 -2.78 5.41
CA TYR A 243 35.49 -2.34 6.75
C TYR A 243 34.03 -1.89 6.78
N LEU A 244 33.43 -1.56 5.64
CA LEU A 244 32.00 -1.21 5.53
C LEU A 244 31.22 -2.31 4.81
N LEU A 245 30.54 -3.14 5.62
CA LEU A 245 29.63 -4.19 5.18
C LEU A 245 28.30 -3.58 4.70
N ALA A 246 28.25 -3.13 3.44
CA ALA A 246 27.08 -2.52 2.81
C ALA A 246 25.96 -3.53 2.50
N ARG A 247 25.25 -3.93 3.56
CA ARG A 247 24.25 -5.00 3.56
C ARG A 247 22.83 -4.50 3.29
N SER A 248 22.01 -5.34 2.66
CA SER A 248 20.57 -5.09 2.56
C SER A 248 19.87 -5.21 3.92
N ALA A 249 18.60 -4.77 4.02
CA ALA A 249 17.85 -4.86 5.28
C ALA A 249 17.75 -6.30 5.83
N PHE A 250 17.80 -7.30 4.96
CA PHE A 250 17.68 -8.72 5.32
C PHE A 250 19.01 -9.38 5.68
N GLU A 251 20.14 -8.80 5.28
CA GLU A 251 21.49 -9.27 5.62
C GLU A 251 22.05 -8.60 6.89
N GLY A 252 21.43 -7.48 7.31
CA GLY A 252 21.86 -6.66 8.44
C GLY A 252 21.44 -7.18 9.82
N PRO A 253 21.91 -6.54 10.91
CA PRO A 253 21.52 -6.91 12.28
C PRO A 253 20.01 -6.81 12.50
N GLY A 254 19.45 -7.64 13.39
CA GLY A 254 18.00 -7.68 13.64
C GLY A 254 17.36 -6.34 14.04
N ALA A 255 18.09 -5.45 14.72
CA ALA A 255 17.62 -4.10 15.00
C ALA A 255 17.56 -3.21 13.75
N ALA A 256 18.54 -3.34 12.84
CA ALA A 256 18.52 -2.65 11.56
C ALA A 256 17.37 -3.15 10.67
N LEU A 257 17.18 -4.48 10.57
CA LEU A 257 16.03 -5.10 9.89
C LEU A 257 14.71 -4.55 10.44
N ALA A 258 14.53 -4.54 11.75
CA ALA A 258 13.33 -3.99 12.38
C ALA A 258 13.13 -2.49 12.07
N GLY A 259 14.20 -1.69 12.04
CA GLY A 259 14.15 -0.29 11.63
C GLY A 259 13.70 -0.11 10.19
N PHE A 260 14.28 -0.87 9.25
CA PHE A 260 13.90 -0.85 7.84
C PHE A 260 12.47 -1.35 7.59
N VAL A 261 12.04 -2.41 8.28
CA VAL A 261 10.64 -2.92 8.22
C VAL A 261 9.66 -1.88 8.77
N LEU A 262 9.99 -1.17 9.85
CA LEU A 262 9.17 -0.07 10.36
C LEU A 262 9.05 1.07 9.34
N LEU A 263 10.14 1.46 8.65
CA LEU A 263 10.09 2.47 7.59
C LEU A 263 9.21 2.00 6.41
N ALA A 264 9.44 0.79 5.93
CA ALA A 264 8.74 0.20 4.79
C ALA A 264 7.24 -0.03 5.07
N GLY A 265 6.87 -0.38 6.30
CA GLY A 265 5.47 -0.53 6.72
C GLY A 265 4.78 0.81 7.01
N ALA A 266 5.46 1.76 7.64
CA ALA A 266 4.86 3.04 8.01
C ALA A 266 4.57 3.94 6.80
N LEU A 267 5.39 3.88 5.75
CA LEU A 267 5.26 4.78 4.59
C LEU A 267 3.96 4.55 3.78
N PRO A 268 3.57 3.32 3.39
CA PRO A 268 2.26 3.08 2.76
C PRO A 268 1.08 3.44 3.67
N ILE A 269 1.19 3.21 4.97
CA ILE A 269 0.16 3.60 5.94
C ILE A 269 0.01 5.12 5.98
N ALA A 270 1.11 5.86 6.07
CA ALA A 270 1.12 7.32 6.05
C ALA A 270 0.53 7.88 4.74
N ALA A 271 0.86 7.28 3.60
CA ALA A 271 0.26 7.62 2.32
C ALA A 271 -1.26 7.40 2.32
N VAL A 272 -1.74 6.22 2.72
CA VAL A 272 -3.18 5.89 2.78
C VAL A 272 -3.94 6.80 3.75
N VAL A 273 -3.36 7.15 4.91
CA VAL A 273 -3.93 8.12 5.86
C VAL A 273 -3.97 9.53 5.26
N GLY A 274 -2.95 9.92 4.50
CA GLY A 274 -2.94 11.18 3.76
C GLY A 274 -4.05 11.25 2.70
N PHE A 275 -4.31 10.16 1.97
CA PHE A 275 -5.40 10.15 0.97
C PHE A 275 -6.79 9.97 1.53
N SER A 276 -6.94 9.29 2.66
CA SER A 276 -8.24 9.12 3.29
C SER A 276 -8.73 10.41 3.97
N SER A 277 -7.79 11.30 4.32
CA SER A 277 -8.06 12.63 4.90
C SER A 277 -9.05 13.45 4.07
N ALA A 278 -10.00 14.07 4.77
CA ALA A 278 -11.01 14.96 4.21
C ALA A 278 -10.45 16.36 3.92
N SER A 279 -9.56 16.86 4.78
CA SER A 279 -8.90 18.14 4.58
C SER A 279 -7.75 18.00 3.57
N ASP A 280 -7.86 18.70 2.44
CA ASP A 280 -6.78 18.81 1.45
C ASP A 280 -5.49 19.39 2.04
N GLY A 281 -5.59 20.22 3.08
CA GLY A 281 -4.45 20.69 3.85
C GLY A 281 -3.74 19.54 4.55
N VAL A 282 -4.48 18.69 5.28
CA VAL A 282 -3.94 17.51 5.95
C VAL A 282 -3.37 16.50 4.96
N ALA A 283 -4.04 16.28 3.83
CA ALA A 283 -3.56 15.40 2.77
C ALA A 283 -2.22 15.87 2.18
N ARG A 284 -2.13 17.13 1.73
CA ARG A 284 -0.87 17.71 1.21
C ARG A 284 0.24 17.72 2.27
N GLY A 285 -0.11 18.05 3.51
CA GLY A 285 0.81 18.04 4.64
C GLY A 285 1.40 16.65 4.88
N THR A 286 0.55 15.65 5.14
CA THR A 286 0.98 14.27 5.45
C THR A 286 1.87 13.67 4.37
N LEU A 287 1.53 13.86 3.10
CA LEU A 287 2.35 13.40 1.97
C LEU A 287 3.68 14.15 1.88
N GLY A 288 3.68 15.47 2.06
CA GLY A 288 4.89 16.29 2.09
C GLY A 288 5.82 15.93 3.25
N GLY A 289 5.27 15.65 4.43
CA GLY A 289 6.01 15.21 5.61
C GLY A 289 6.60 13.80 5.45
N ALA A 290 5.82 12.86 4.91
CA ALA A 290 6.31 11.52 4.62
C ALA A 290 7.43 11.55 3.56
N ALA A 291 7.26 12.35 2.50
CA ALA A 291 8.28 12.53 1.47
C ALA A 291 9.58 13.15 2.02
N ALA A 292 9.48 14.17 2.87
CA ALA A 292 10.63 14.75 3.56
C ALA A 292 11.34 13.73 4.46
N ALA A 293 10.60 12.88 5.16
CA ALA A 293 11.18 11.81 5.97
C ALA A 293 11.88 10.73 5.14
N VAL A 294 11.36 10.39 3.95
CA VAL A 294 12.06 9.49 3.00
C VAL A 294 13.35 10.12 2.48
N PHE A 295 13.33 11.39 2.03
CA PHE A 295 14.56 12.05 1.60
C PHE A 295 15.61 12.11 2.71
N ALA A 296 15.18 12.33 3.96
CA ALA A 296 16.06 12.30 5.12
C ALA A 296 16.66 10.92 5.47
N VAL A 297 16.26 9.85 4.77
CA VAL A 297 16.87 8.50 4.85
C VAL A 297 17.62 8.16 3.56
N ALA A 298 16.99 8.33 2.40
CA ALA A 298 17.54 7.87 1.13
C ALA A 298 18.59 8.82 0.52
N LEU A 299 18.42 10.14 0.65
CA LEU A 299 19.29 11.11 -0.03
C LEU A 299 20.75 11.10 0.49
N PRO A 300 21.02 10.96 1.81
CA PRO A 300 22.39 10.83 2.31
C PRO A 300 23.15 9.61 1.75
N ALA A 301 22.45 8.49 1.50
CA ALA A 301 23.04 7.29 0.91
C ALA A 301 23.36 7.48 -0.60
N VAL A 302 22.48 8.15 -1.35
CA VAL A 302 22.76 8.53 -2.75
C VAL A 302 23.99 9.43 -2.83
N VAL A 303 24.10 10.44 -1.96
CA VAL A 303 25.26 11.34 -1.94
C VAL A 303 26.53 10.62 -1.50
N ALA A 304 26.45 9.69 -0.54
CA ALA A 304 27.59 8.88 -0.12
C ALA A 304 28.18 8.09 -1.30
N GLY A 305 27.34 7.36 -2.05
CA GLY A 305 27.75 6.59 -3.23
C GLY A 305 28.19 7.41 -4.45
N LEU A 306 28.18 8.75 -4.37
CA LEU A 306 28.70 9.68 -5.38
C LEU A 306 29.98 10.42 -4.95
N VAL A 307 30.22 10.55 -3.64
CA VAL A 307 31.25 11.45 -3.08
C VAL A 307 32.30 10.71 -2.26
N VAL A 308 31.93 9.61 -1.60
CA VAL A 308 32.85 8.81 -0.78
C VAL A 308 33.59 7.81 -1.68
N PRO A 309 34.93 7.75 -1.66
CA PRO A 309 35.69 6.69 -2.32
C PRO A 309 35.21 5.30 -1.87
N ASP A 310 35.34 4.31 -2.76
CA ASP A 310 34.98 2.90 -2.49
C ASP A 310 33.49 2.64 -2.16
N LEU A 311 32.64 3.68 -2.20
CA LEU A 311 31.18 3.56 -2.20
C LEU A 311 30.60 3.87 -3.59
N HIS A 312 29.55 3.14 -3.95
CA HIS A 312 28.81 3.31 -5.20
C HIS A 312 27.30 3.41 -4.92
N VAL A 313 26.60 4.17 -5.78
CA VAL A 313 25.15 4.36 -5.68
C VAL A 313 24.40 3.04 -5.89
N ALA A 314 23.64 2.62 -4.89
CA ALA A 314 22.73 1.48 -5.00
C ALA A 314 21.38 1.88 -5.60
N TRP A 315 20.70 0.93 -6.26
CA TRP A 315 19.37 1.16 -6.85
C TRP A 315 18.29 1.47 -5.83
N GLY A 316 18.40 0.98 -4.59
CA GLY A 316 17.40 1.14 -3.53
C GLY A 316 17.04 2.60 -3.24
N PRO A 317 18.00 3.42 -2.76
CA PRO A 317 17.76 4.83 -2.51
C PRO A 317 17.38 5.63 -3.75
N CYS A 318 17.89 5.27 -4.94
CA CYS A 318 17.47 5.89 -6.20
C CYS A 318 15.99 5.64 -6.49
N MET A 319 15.50 4.41 -6.34
CA MET A 319 14.08 4.09 -6.47
C MET A 319 13.24 4.84 -5.43
N ALA A 320 13.70 4.91 -4.18
CA ALA A 320 13.02 5.64 -3.12
C ALA A 320 12.91 7.15 -3.40
N VAL A 321 14.00 7.79 -3.83
CA VAL A 321 14.03 9.22 -4.19
C VAL A 321 13.16 9.50 -5.40
N VAL A 322 13.28 8.73 -6.49
CA VAL A 322 12.51 8.96 -7.73
C VAL A 322 11.01 8.74 -7.50
N ALA A 323 10.62 7.66 -6.82
CA ALA A 323 9.21 7.41 -6.51
C ALA A 323 8.64 8.52 -5.58
N THR A 324 9.40 8.97 -4.59
CA THR A 324 8.99 10.07 -3.69
C THR A 324 8.87 11.43 -4.41
N LEU A 325 9.78 11.73 -5.33
CA LEU A 325 9.68 12.92 -6.19
C LEU A 325 8.41 12.87 -7.05
N LEU A 326 8.09 11.71 -7.64
CA LEU A 326 6.83 11.51 -8.36
C LEU A 326 5.63 11.74 -7.43
N VAL A 327 5.63 11.22 -6.20
CA VAL A 327 4.56 11.51 -5.22
C VAL A 327 4.36 13.00 -5.01
N LEU A 328 5.43 13.76 -4.79
CA LEU A 328 5.35 15.21 -4.58
C LEU A 328 4.88 15.97 -5.82
N LEU A 329 5.38 15.63 -7.01
CA LEU A 329 4.99 16.25 -8.28
C LEU A 329 3.52 15.98 -8.63
N LEU A 330 3.02 14.80 -8.29
CA LEU A 330 1.64 14.39 -8.53
C LEU A 330 0.68 14.99 -7.48
N THR A 331 1.11 15.20 -6.22
CA THR A 331 0.28 15.75 -5.13
C THR A 331 -0.51 17.04 -5.46
N PRO A 332 0.02 18.07 -6.15
CA PRO A 332 -0.78 19.24 -6.54
C PRO A 332 -1.86 18.90 -7.58
N LEU A 333 -1.60 18.01 -8.54
CA LEU A 333 -2.61 17.51 -9.49
C LEU A 333 -3.70 16.68 -8.78
N ALA A 334 -3.44 16.21 -7.55
CA ALA A 334 -4.34 15.37 -6.77
C ALA A 334 -5.43 16.08 -5.98
N THR A 335 -5.28 17.39 -5.82
CA THR A 335 -5.95 18.17 -4.79
C THR A 335 -6.53 19.39 -5.47
N PRO A 336 -7.82 19.36 -5.86
CA PRO A 336 -8.40 20.43 -6.64
C PRO A 336 -8.27 21.74 -5.88
N GLN A 337 -7.73 22.74 -6.57
CA GLN A 337 -7.60 24.06 -6.00
C GLN A 337 -9.01 24.65 -5.92
N GLN A 338 -9.52 24.84 -4.70
CA GLN A 338 -10.69 25.70 -4.44
C GLN A 338 -10.31 27.16 -4.73
N THR A 339 -10.13 27.48 -6.00
CA THR A 339 -10.24 28.84 -6.50
C THR A 339 -11.71 29.23 -6.37
N ALA A 340 -12.00 30.09 -5.40
CA ALA A 340 -13.23 30.85 -5.35
C ALA A 340 -13.27 31.77 -6.58
N ALA A 341 -13.82 31.26 -7.67
CA ALA A 341 -14.18 31.99 -8.86
C ALA A 341 -15.69 31.79 -9.06
N GLU A 342 -16.38 32.89 -9.35
CA GLU A 342 -17.84 32.94 -9.41
C GLU A 342 -18.41 32.02 -10.49
N GLY A 343 -19.64 31.56 -10.27
CA GLY A 343 -20.27 30.59 -11.15
C GLY A 343 -20.50 31.14 -12.56
N THR A 344 -20.06 30.38 -13.56
CA THR A 344 -20.75 30.29 -14.85
C THR A 344 -20.67 28.84 -15.35
N ASP A 345 -21.77 28.38 -15.92
CA ASP A 345 -21.93 27.05 -16.48
C ASP A 345 -21.03 26.87 -17.73
N LEU A 346 -20.19 25.85 -17.71
CA LEU A 346 -19.65 25.23 -18.93
C LEU A 346 -19.60 23.71 -18.78
N ALA A 347 -20.53 23.06 -19.46
CA ALA A 347 -20.50 21.65 -19.77
C ALA A 347 -19.15 21.25 -20.41
N GLY A 348 -18.28 20.69 -19.59
CA GLY A 348 -16.96 20.20 -19.98
C GLY A 348 -16.60 19.01 -19.11
N GLU A 349 -17.19 17.85 -19.40
CA GLU A 349 -16.85 16.59 -18.74
C GLU A 349 -15.34 16.34 -18.84
N ALA A 350 -14.61 16.64 -17.76
CA ALA A 350 -13.24 16.22 -17.58
C ALA A 350 -13.23 14.69 -17.43
N ARG A 351 -13.28 13.99 -18.57
CA ARG A 351 -13.36 12.54 -18.64
C ARG A 351 -12.16 11.92 -17.96
N VAL A 352 -12.42 11.43 -16.75
CA VAL A 352 -11.51 10.65 -15.92
C VAL A 352 -10.81 9.58 -16.78
N PRO A 353 -9.50 9.32 -16.63
CA PRO A 353 -8.92 8.08 -17.13
C PRO A 353 -9.73 6.93 -16.54
N GLY A 354 -10.45 6.21 -17.41
CA GLY A 354 -11.60 5.41 -17.00
C GLY A 354 -11.26 4.28 -16.02
N LEU A 355 -12.29 3.70 -15.42
CA LEU A 355 -12.21 2.44 -14.66
C LEU A 355 -11.47 1.32 -15.43
N THR A 356 -11.49 1.40 -16.76
CA THR A 356 -10.69 0.60 -17.70
C THR A 356 -9.18 0.73 -17.50
N LEU A 357 -8.64 1.93 -17.24
CA LEU A 357 -7.20 2.13 -17.00
C LEU A 357 -6.77 1.48 -15.68
N TRP A 358 -7.55 1.66 -14.60
CA TRP A 358 -7.27 1.01 -13.32
C TRP A 358 -7.34 -0.52 -13.42
N ARG A 359 -8.33 -1.06 -14.13
CA ARG A 359 -8.42 -2.50 -14.43
C ARG A 359 -7.23 -2.99 -15.27
N ALA A 360 -6.81 -2.23 -16.27
CA ALA A 360 -5.65 -2.55 -17.11
C ALA A 360 -4.33 -2.50 -16.32
N ALA A 361 -4.14 -1.51 -15.45
CA ALA A 361 -2.96 -1.42 -14.59
C ALA A 361 -2.88 -2.57 -13.59
N THR A 362 -4.01 -2.93 -12.96
CA THR A 362 -4.09 -4.09 -12.05
C THR A 362 -3.83 -5.42 -12.79
N ALA A 363 -4.38 -5.58 -14.01
CA ALA A 363 -4.11 -6.74 -14.85
C ALA A 363 -2.64 -6.82 -15.28
N LEU A 364 -2.03 -5.70 -15.68
CA LEU A 364 -0.63 -5.62 -16.07
C LEU A 364 0.30 -5.96 -14.90
N LEU A 365 0.04 -5.42 -13.70
CA LEU A 365 0.82 -5.76 -12.50
C LEU A 365 0.71 -7.24 -12.15
N ALA A 366 -0.48 -7.84 -12.25
CA ALA A 366 -0.66 -9.27 -12.03
C ALA A 366 0.10 -10.13 -13.06
N VAL A 367 0.07 -9.76 -14.34
CA VAL A 367 0.84 -10.41 -15.40
C VAL A 367 2.33 -10.29 -15.15
N LEU A 368 2.83 -9.10 -14.81
CA LEU A 368 4.25 -8.88 -14.50
C LEU A 368 4.68 -9.66 -13.25
N THR A 369 3.84 -9.72 -12.21
CA THR A 369 4.06 -10.56 -11.01
C THR A 369 4.21 -12.02 -11.40
N ALA A 370 3.29 -12.54 -12.21
CA ALA A 370 3.33 -13.93 -12.65
C ALA A 370 4.54 -14.25 -13.53
N VAL A 371 4.88 -13.38 -14.49
CA VAL A 371 6.06 -13.54 -15.35
C VAL A 371 7.34 -13.53 -14.52
N ALA A 372 7.49 -12.57 -13.61
CA ALA A 372 8.64 -12.51 -12.70
C ALA A 372 8.73 -13.74 -11.80
N ALA A 373 7.60 -14.24 -11.27
CA ALA A 373 7.55 -15.44 -10.45
C ALA A 373 7.92 -16.71 -11.24
N VAL A 374 7.47 -16.84 -12.50
CA VAL A 374 7.86 -17.98 -13.37
C VAL A 374 9.35 -17.94 -13.70
N ILE A 375 9.90 -16.77 -14.06
CA ILE A 375 11.35 -16.64 -14.28
C ILE A 375 12.12 -16.92 -12.99
N GLY A 376 11.64 -16.38 -11.86
CA GLY A 376 12.21 -16.58 -10.54
C GLY A 376 12.26 -18.05 -10.11
N ALA A 377 11.22 -18.82 -10.42
CA ALA A 377 11.14 -20.25 -10.13
C ALA A 377 12.00 -21.12 -11.05
N LEU A 378 12.07 -20.80 -12.34
CA LEU A 378 12.72 -21.65 -13.35
C LEU A 378 14.20 -21.32 -13.58
N ALA A 379 14.66 -20.12 -13.21
CA ALA A 379 16.07 -19.75 -13.28
C ALA A 379 16.85 -20.22 -12.04
N PRO A 380 18.18 -20.48 -12.15
CA PRO A 380 19.01 -20.87 -11.02
C PRO A 380 18.97 -19.84 -9.88
N GLN A 381 18.86 -20.30 -8.63
CA GLN A 381 18.90 -19.42 -7.45
C GLN A 381 20.32 -19.00 -7.10
N LEU A 382 21.30 -19.85 -7.41
CA LEU A 382 22.72 -19.64 -7.16
C LEU A 382 23.49 -19.81 -8.47
N ALA A 383 24.42 -18.89 -8.72
CA ALA A 383 25.37 -18.94 -9.82
C ALA A 383 26.77 -19.30 -9.28
N GLY A 384 27.41 -20.28 -9.91
CA GLY A 384 28.68 -20.87 -9.48
C GLY A 384 28.96 -22.19 -10.19
N GLN A 385 29.84 -23.02 -9.63
CA GLN A 385 30.19 -24.33 -10.20
C GLN A 385 29.02 -25.33 -10.22
N THR A 386 28.06 -25.18 -9.30
CA THR A 386 26.80 -25.93 -9.30
C THR A 386 25.62 -24.96 -9.33
N GLN A 387 24.77 -25.09 -10.35
CA GLN A 387 23.51 -24.35 -10.42
C GLN A 387 22.46 -25.05 -9.56
N THR A 388 22.12 -24.43 -8.42
CA THR A 388 21.12 -24.98 -7.50
C THR A 388 19.76 -24.33 -7.74
N ASN A 389 18.72 -25.17 -7.82
CA ASN A 389 17.32 -24.78 -7.88
C ASN A 389 16.69 -24.96 -6.50
N SER A 390 15.75 -24.08 -6.12
CA SER A 390 15.00 -24.27 -4.87
C SER A 390 13.99 -25.43 -5.00
N PRO A 391 13.84 -26.30 -3.98
CA PRO A 391 12.73 -27.25 -3.90
C PRO A 391 11.36 -26.60 -4.03
N ALA A 392 11.20 -25.36 -3.53
CA ALA A 392 9.94 -24.62 -3.55
C ALA A 392 9.54 -24.06 -4.93
N ARG A 393 10.36 -24.23 -5.97
CA ARG A 393 10.11 -23.62 -7.30
C ARG A 393 8.74 -23.95 -7.89
N TRP A 394 8.26 -25.19 -7.75
CA TRP A 394 6.97 -25.59 -8.32
C TRP A 394 5.79 -24.94 -7.59
N LEU A 395 5.94 -24.67 -6.29
CA LEU A 395 4.98 -23.89 -5.51
C LEU A 395 4.87 -22.46 -6.07
N LEU A 396 6.00 -21.84 -6.43
CA LEU A 396 6.04 -20.50 -7.01
C LEU A 396 5.47 -20.45 -8.44
N VAL A 397 5.69 -21.50 -9.26
CA VAL A 397 5.02 -21.63 -10.57
C VAL A 397 3.51 -21.72 -10.41
N VAL A 398 3.00 -22.54 -9.48
CA VAL A 398 1.54 -22.65 -9.24
C VAL A 398 0.98 -21.32 -8.71
N ALA A 399 1.69 -20.64 -7.79
CA ALA A 399 1.31 -19.30 -7.32
C ALA A 399 1.23 -18.28 -8.46
N ALA A 400 2.19 -18.30 -9.39
CA ALA A 400 2.21 -17.44 -10.56
C ALA A 400 1.00 -17.69 -11.48
N VAL A 401 0.67 -18.96 -11.73
CA VAL A 401 -0.53 -19.34 -12.52
C VAL A 401 -1.81 -18.84 -11.83
N LEU A 402 -1.93 -19.00 -10.51
CA LEU A 402 -3.07 -18.50 -9.76
C LEU A 402 -3.23 -16.98 -9.86
N VAL A 403 -2.14 -16.21 -9.79
CA VAL A 403 -2.17 -14.74 -9.97
C VAL A 403 -2.47 -14.33 -11.43
N LEU A 404 -2.01 -15.11 -12.41
CA LEU A 404 -2.24 -14.85 -13.83
C LEU A 404 -3.70 -15.10 -14.26
N LEU A 405 -4.33 -16.15 -13.73
CA LEU A 405 -5.68 -16.60 -14.15
C LEU A 405 -6.76 -15.51 -14.08
N PRO A 406 -6.88 -14.68 -13.02
CA PRO A 406 -7.85 -13.58 -12.96
C PRO A 406 -7.57 -12.41 -13.92
N ALA A 407 -6.31 -12.20 -14.34
CA ALA A 407 -5.90 -11.00 -15.07
C ALA A 407 -6.72 -10.70 -16.35
N PRO A 408 -6.97 -11.66 -17.28
CA PRO A 408 -7.81 -11.40 -18.45
C PRO A 408 -9.27 -11.08 -18.10
N PHE A 409 -9.79 -11.60 -17.00
CA PHE A 409 -11.18 -11.37 -16.57
C PHE A 409 -11.42 -9.98 -15.96
N LEU A 410 -10.36 -9.21 -15.67
CA LEU A 410 -10.47 -7.82 -15.22
C LEU A 410 -10.94 -6.86 -16.32
N PHE A 411 -10.76 -7.20 -17.60
CA PHE A 411 -11.18 -6.34 -18.72
C PHE A 411 -12.70 -6.40 -18.98
N ALA A 412 -13.35 -7.53 -18.72
CA ALA A 412 -14.79 -7.69 -18.94
C ALA A 412 -15.59 -7.26 -17.69
N ALA A 413 -16.45 -6.24 -17.84
CA ALA A 413 -17.15 -5.60 -16.71
C ALA A 413 -17.98 -6.57 -15.84
N LYS A 414 -18.54 -7.62 -16.43
CA LYS A 414 -19.32 -8.66 -15.73
C LYS A 414 -18.45 -9.54 -14.81
N THR A 415 -17.21 -9.81 -15.20
CA THR A 415 -16.29 -10.71 -14.47
C THR A 415 -15.28 -9.98 -13.61
N ALA A 416 -14.98 -8.71 -13.90
CA ALA A 416 -13.96 -7.91 -13.24
C ALA A 416 -14.10 -7.89 -11.70
N ARG A 417 -15.35 -7.77 -11.20
CA ARG A 417 -15.64 -7.80 -9.76
C ARG A 417 -15.22 -9.10 -9.09
N ALA A 418 -15.49 -10.23 -9.74
CA ALA A 418 -15.10 -11.56 -9.22
C ALA A 418 -13.59 -11.75 -9.34
N ALA A 419 -13.02 -11.47 -10.52
CA ALA A 419 -11.58 -11.58 -10.78
C ALA A 419 -10.74 -10.76 -9.80
N ARG A 420 -11.16 -9.53 -9.49
CA ARG A 420 -10.53 -8.69 -8.46
C ARG A 420 -10.69 -9.27 -7.06
N GLY A 421 -11.83 -9.88 -6.73
CA GLY A 421 -12.05 -10.57 -5.45
C GLY A 421 -11.05 -11.71 -5.23
N PHE A 422 -10.79 -12.52 -6.25
CA PHE A 422 -9.72 -13.52 -6.24
C PHE A 422 -8.33 -12.88 -6.13
N LEU A 423 -8.01 -11.93 -7.02
CA LEU A 423 -6.68 -11.34 -7.13
C LEU A 423 -6.26 -10.55 -5.88
N ALA A 424 -7.21 -9.97 -5.13
CA ALA A 424 -6.97 -9.32 -3.83
C ALA A 424 -6.43 -10.27 -2.74
N VAL A 425 -6.45 -11.58 -2.99
CA VAL A 425 -5.97 -12.64 -2.09
C VAL A 425 -4.82 -13.43 -2.69
N LEU A 426 -4.90 -13.76 -3.99
CA LEU A 426 -3.94 -14.67 -4.65
C LEU A 426 -2.50 -14.14 -4.71
N TRP A 427 -2.28 -12.82 -4.65
CA TRP A 427 -0.93 -12.24 -4.54
C TRP A 427 -0.16 -12.77 -3.31
N ALA A 428 -0.86 -13.09 -2.22
CA ALA A 428 -0.24 -13.63 -1.00
C ALA A 428 0.35 -15.03 -1.23
N GLY A 429 -0.15 -15.79 -2.22
CA GLY A 429 0.44 -17.05 -2.64
C GLY A 429 1.81 -16.89 -3.29
N VAL A 430 2.05 -15.78 -4.00
CA VAL A 430 3.38 -15.45 -4.55
C VAL A 430 4.33 -15.04 -3.43
N VAL A 431 3.84 -14.38 -2.37
CA VAL A 431 4.67 -14.08 -1.20
C VAL A 431 5.04 -15.36 -0.45
N LEU A 432 4.05 -16.21 -0.14
CA LEU A 432 4.22 -17.52 0.48
C LEU A 432 5.29 -18.38 -0.23
N ALA A 433 5.14 -18.56 -1.55
CA ALA A 433 6.05 -19.40 -2.32
C ALA A 433 7.40 -18.71 -2.61
N GLY A 434 7.40 -17.39 -2.80
CA GLY A 434 8.59 -16.62 -3.13
C GLY A 434 9.57 -16.53 -1.97
N THR A 435 9.10 -16.39 -0.72
CA THR A 435 9.99 -16.44 0.46
C THR A 435 10.58 -17.84 0.67
N ALA A 436 9.82 -18.90 0.39
CA ALA A 436 10.33 -20.28 0.42
C ALA A 436 11.39 -20.54 -0.66
N VAL A 437 11.23 -19.96 -1.86
CA VAL A 437 12.26 -20.02 -2.92
C VAL A 437 13.51 -19.23 -2.55
N LEU A 438 13.34 -18.02 -1.99
CA LEU A 438 14.45 -17.12 -1.67
C LEU A 438 15.30 -17.59 -0.47
N SER A 439 14.71 -18.35 0.48
CA SER A 439 15.44 -19.02 1.57
C SER A 439 16.65 -19.81 1.06
N THR A 440 16.53 -20.54 -0.06
CA THR A 440 17.66 -21.27 -0.67
C THR A 440 18.85 -20.37 -1.04
N ALA A 441 18.60 -19.13 -1.46
CA ALA A 441 19.66 -18.17 -1.78
C ALA A 441 20.22 -17.48 -0.52
N ILE A 442 19.35 -17.14 0.44
CA ILE A 442 19.72 -16.49 1.71
C ILE A 442 20.58 -17.42 2.55
N THR A 443 20.13 -18.65 2.84
CA THR A 443 20.89 -19.63 3.64
C THR A 443 22.25 -19.95 3.02
N ALA A 444 22.35 -20.01 1.68
CA ALA A 444 23.63 -20.20 1.00
C ALA A 444 24.58 -18.99 1.14
N SER A 445 24.05 -17.77 1.17
CA SER A 445 24.84 -16.56 1.43
C SER A 445 25.30 -16.49 2.90
N GLU A 446 24.46 -16.90 3.85
CA GLU A 446 24.82 -16.97 5.27
C GLU A 446 25.89 -18.03 5.53
N ALA A 447 25.69 -19.25 5.01
CA ALA A 447 26.60 -20.38 5.21
C ALA A 447 28.01 -20.19 4.62
N THR A 448 28.17 -19.27 3.67
CA THR A 448 29.47 -18.98 3.02
C THR A 448 30.22 -17.82 3.66
N GLY A 449 29.64 -17.18 4.68
CA GLY A 449 30.25 -16.09 5.43
C GLY A 449 30.34 -14.81 4.62
N LEU A 450 29.26 -14.02 4.62
CA LEU A 450 29.12 -12.68 4.01
C LEU A 450 30.12 -11.64 4.60
N GLY A 451 31.40 -11.84 4.28
CA GLY A 451 32.54 -11.04 4.76
C GLY A 451 33.88 -11.41 4.12
N GLY A 452 33.91 -12.18 3.02
CA GLY A 452 35.10 -12.36 2.18
C GLY A 452 36.32 -13.08 2.81
N LEU A 453 36.21 -13.56 4.04
CA LEU A 453 37.36 -14.00 4.87
C LEU A 453 37.24 -15.45 5.39
N GLY A 454 36.24 -16.24 4.95
CA GLY A 454 35.91 -17.52 5.59
C GLY A 454 35.57 -18.72 4.70
N GLY A 455 35.53 -18.60 3.37
CA GLY A 455 35.12 -19.69 2.48
C GLY A 455 35.87 -19.69 1.15
N THR A 456 36.30 -20.87 0.69
CA THR A 456 36.98 -21.08 -0.60
C THR A 456 36.04 -21.13 -1.82
N ILE A 457 34.74 -20.87 -1.63
CA ILE A 457 33.71 -20.97 -2.67
C ILE A 457 32.86 -19.70 -2.67
N SER A 458 33.08 -18.84 -3.66
CA SER A 458 32.25 -17.67 -3.93
C SER A 458 30.96 -18.10 -4.65
N TYR A 459 29.81 -17.99 -3.98
CA TYR A 459 28.51 -18.10 -4.63
C TYR A 459 27.98 -16.72 -4.98
N HIS A 460 27.45 -16.56 -6.19
CA HIS A 460 26.74 -15.36 -6.60
C HIS A 460 25.24 -15.62 -6.63
N LEU A 461 24.43 -14.59 -6.34
CA LEU A 461 22.98 -14.65 -6.52
C LEU A 461 22.65 -14.94 -7.99
N GLY A 462 21.99 -16.07 -8.23
CA GLY A 462 21.53 -16.47 -9.55
C GLY A 462 20.29 -15.67 -9.95
N ALA A 463 20.02 -15.58 -11.26
CA ALA A 463 18.90 -14.79 -11.79
C ALA A 463 17.54 -15.17 -11.16
N GLY A 464 17.34 -16.42 -10.76
CA GLY A 464 16.12 -16.88 -10.09
C GLY A 464 15.84 -16.14 -8.77
N SER A 465 16.88 -15.85 -7.97
CA SER A 465 16.74 -15.11 -6.72
C SER A 465 16.31 -13.66 -6.96
N VAL A 466 16.91 -13.01 -7.96
CA VAL A 466 16.60 -11.62 -8.37
C VAL A 466 15.17 -11.52 -8.91
N PHE A 467 14.77 -12.41 -9.82
CA PHE A 467 13.41 -12.41 -10.37
C PHE A 467 12.35 -12.80 -9.32
N THR A 468 12.70 -13.65 -8.35
CA THR A 468 11.82 -13.94 -7.18
C THR A 468 11.64 -12.69 -6.31
N ALA A 469 12.70 -11.94 -6.00
CA ALA A 469 12.60 -10.68 -5.27
C ALA A 469 11.76 -9.62 -6.02
N ILE A 470 11.94 -9.53 -7.34
CA ILE A 470 11.09 -8.68 -8.21
C ILE A 470 9.62 -9.12 -8.15
N ALA A 471 9.34 -10.44 -8.17
CA ALA A 471 7.99 -10.98 -8.06
C ALA A 471 7.33 -10.65 -6.72
N LEU A 472 8.08 -10.71 -5.60
CA LEU A 472 7.59 -10.30 -4.28
C LEU A 472 7.19 -8.81 -4.26
N GLY A 473 8.03 -7.94 -4.82
CA GLY A 473 7.72 -6.51 -4.96
C GLY A 473 6.48 -6.26 -5.83
N LEU A 474 6.39 -6.92 -6.99
CA LEU A 474 5.24 -6.82 -7.90
C LEU A 474 3.95 -7.40 -7.28
N ALA A 475 4.03 -8.43 -6.45
CA ALA A 475 2.89 -8.99 -5.73
C ALA A 475 2.30 -7.96 -4.74
N ALA A 476 3.14 -7.24 -4.01
CA ALA A 476 2.70 -6.14 -3.14
C ALA A 476 2.06 -4.99 -3.94
N LEU A 477 2.62 -4.64 -5.11
CA LEU A 477 2.02 -3.64 -6.01
C LEU A 477 0.66 -4.13 -6.58
N THR A 478 0.52 -5.42 -6.86
CA THR A 478 -0.75 -6.05 -7.29
C THR A 478 -1.80 -6.04 -6.16
N ALA A 479 -1.40 -6.27 -4.91
CA ALA A 479 -2.25 -6.14 -3.73
C ALA A 479 -2.80 -4.72 -3.56
N LEU A 480 -1.95 -3.72 -3.77
CA LEU A 480 -2.37 -2.32 -3.78
C LEU A 480 -3.30 -2.01 -4.94
N ALA A 481 -2.94 -2.36 -6.17
CA ALA A 481 -3.75 -2.06 -7.35
C ALA A 481 -5.15 -2.72 -7.29
N THR A 482 -5.27 -3.93 -6.73
CA THR A 482 -6.56 -4.60 -6.50
C THR A 482 -7.40 -3.96 -5.40
N THR A 483 -6.80 -3.55 -4.28
CA THR A 483 -7.52 -2.85 -3.20
C THR A 483 -7.97 -1.45 -3.65
N VAL A 484 -7.08 -0.71 -4.31
CA VAL A 484 -7.34 0.56 -5.01
C VAL A 484 -8.53 0.45 -5.97
N ALA A 485 -8.50 -0.49 -6.91
CA ALA A 485 -9.59 -0.69 -7.87
C ALA A 485 -10.91 -1.07 -7.15
N GLY A 486 -10.81 -1.78 -6.02
CA GLY A 486 -11.97 -2.15 -5.21
C GLY A 486 -12.61 -1.00 -4.43
N VAL A 487 -11.85 0.04 -4.08
CA VAL A 487 -12.39 1.29 -3.51
C VAL A 487 -13.12 2.08 -4.59
N VAL A 488 -12.51 2.27 -5.77
CA VAL A 488 -13.15 3.00 -6.88
C VAL A 488 -14.48 2.35 -7.29
N GLU A 489 -14.53 1.01 -7.40
CA GLU A 489 -15.77 0.29 -7.71
C GLU A 489 -16.83 0.34 -6.60
N ARG A 490 -16.46 0.72 -5.36
CA ARG A 490 -17.39 0.83 -4.23
C ARG A 490 -18.05 2.21 -4.18
N ASP A 491 -17.34 3.26 -4.56
CA ASP A 491 -17.87 4.64 -4.52
C ASP A 491 -19.00 4.87 -5.55
N ASP A 492 -19.10 4.01 -6.58
CA ASP A 492 -20.19 4.00 -7.57
C ASP A 492 -21.45 3.21 -7.13
N GLU A 493 -21.41 2.45 -6.02
CA GLU A 493 -22.50 1.55 -5.61
C GLU A 493 -22.83 1.67 -4.10
N GLY A 494 -24.01 2.21 -3.76
CA GLY A 494 -24.45 2.48 -2.37
C GLY A 494 -24.37 1.32 -1.36
N THR A 495 -24.31 1.64 -0.07
CA THR A 495 -23.91 0.68 1.00
C THR A 495 -24.95 -0.36 1.43
N GLU A 496 -26.15 -0.34 0.87
CA GLU A 496 -27.26 -1.19 1.32
C GLU A 496 -27.33 -2.53 0.57
N GLY A 497 -27.82 -3.58 1.27
CA GLY A 497 -28.00 -4.91 0.71
C GLY A 497 -28.02 -6.02 1.78
N PRO A 498 -28.73 -7.15 1.54
CA PRO A 498 -28.75 -8.29 2.46
C PRO A 498 -27.36 -8.89 2.71
N ARG A 499 -27.10 -9.30 3.95
CA ARG A 499 -25.81 -9.87 4.38
C ARG A 499 -25.90 -11.40 4.48
N PRO A 500 -24.93 -12.16 3.95
CA PRO A 500 -24.99 -13.61 3.97
C PRO A 500 -24.63 -14.15 5.37
N ASN A 501 -25.35 -15.18 5.84
CA ASN A 501 -25.07 -15.83 7.12
C ASN A 501 -23.90 -16.83 7.02
N VAL A 502 -22.68 -16.30 6.87
CA VAL A 502 -21.44 -17.08 6.73
C VAL A 502 -20.67 -17.26 8.04
N LEU A 503 -21.20 -16.81 9.17
CA LEU A 503 -20.44 -16.67 10.42
C LEU A 503 -19.83 -18.01 10.90
N LEU A 504 -20.62 -19.08 10.91
CA LEU A 504 -20.16 -20.40 11.39
C LEU A 504 -19.02 -20.99 10.53
N PRO A 505 -19.15 -21.15 9.19
CA PRO A 505 -18.04 -21.66 8.38
C PRO A 505 -16.84 -20.71 8.33
N VAL A 506 -17.04 -19.40 8.47
CA VAL A 506 -15.93 -18.42 8.58
C VAL A 506 -15.13 -18.59 9.87
N ILE A 507 -15.78 -18.79 11.02
CA ILE A 507 -15.09 -19.05 12.29
C ILE A 507 -14.32 -20.37 12.24
N ALA A 508 -14.94 -21.44 11.71
CA ALA A 508 -14.27 -22.73 11.53
C ALA A 508 -13.05 -22.62 10.62
N ALA A 509 -13.19 -21.95 9.47
CA ALA A 509 -12.09 -21.68 8.54
C ALA A 509 -10.97 -20.85 9.18
N ALA A 510 -11.29 -19.83 10.00
CA ALA A 510 -10.29 -19.01 10.66
C ALA A 510 -9.44 -19.80 11.67
N VAL A 511 -10.07 -20.61 12.52
CA VAL A 511 -9.38 -21.47 13.49
C VAL A 511 -8.51 -22.50 12.78
N LEU A 512 -9.05 -23.17 11.75
CA LEU A 512 -8.32 -24.17 10.97
C LEU A 512 -7.16 -23.52 10.18
N ALA A 513 -7.33 -22.33 9.61
CA ALA A 513 -6.26 -21.62 8.90
C ALA A 513 -5.09 -21.26 9.84
N VAL A 514 -5.37 -20.75 11.06
CA VAL A 514 -4.32 -20.48 12.06
C VAL A 514 -3.57 -21.76 12.42
N ALA A 515 -4.27 -22.86 12.66
CA ALA A 515 -3.64 -24.15 12.98
C ALA A 515 -2.85 -24.73 11.78
N THR A 516 -3.31 -24.47 10.55
CA THR A 516 -2.64 -24.86 9.30
C THR A 516 -1.30 -24.13 9.16
N PHE A 517 -1.30 -22.80 9.08
CA PHE A 517 -0.06 -22.02 8.93
C PHE A 517 0.85 -22.08 10.17
N GLY A 518 0.27 -22.41 11.34
CA GLY A 518 1.01 -22.66 12.58
C GLY A 518 1.86 -23.93 12.57
N THR A 519 1.48 -24.96 11.80
CA THR A 519 2.11 -26.28 11.84
C THR A 519 2.65 -26.73 10.47
N PRO A 520 3.76 -27.47 10.40
CA PRO A 520 4.31 -27.87 9.11
C PRO A 520 3.35 -28.75 8.29
N VAL A 521 3.23 -28.44 6.99
CA VAL A 521 2.42 -29.23 6.03
C VAL A 521 3.06 -30.57 5.75
N PHE A 522 4.39 -30.64 5.66
CA PHE A 522 5.13 -31.90 5.58
C PHE A 522 6.21 -31.96 6.66
N THR A 523 6.77 -33.15 6.84
CA THR A 523 7.96 -33.39 7.68
C THR A 523 8.87 -34.37 6.96
N ALA A 524 10.17 -34.13 6.98
CA ALA A 524 11.18 -35.06 6.46
C ALA A 524 12.36 -35.18 7.46
N PRO A 525 13.11 -36.30 7.46
CA PRO A 525 14.37 -36.39 8.19
C PRO A 525 15.33 -35.28 7.77
N ASP A 526 16.06 -34.71 8.72
CA ASP A 526 17.12 -33.71 8.50
C ASP A 526 16.70 -32.43 7.75
N TYR A 527 15.39 -32.16 7.60
CA TYR A 527 14.85 -30.95 7.00
C TYR A 527 13.87 -30.23 7.94
N PRO A 528 14.23 -29.05 8.50
CA PRO A 528 13.34 -28.27 9.35
C PRO A 528 12.20 -27.68 8.51
N SER A 529 11.04 -28.33 8.57
CA SER A 529 9.89 -27.93 7.75
C SER A 529 9.22 -26.67 8.33
N PRO A 530 8.93 -25.65 7.51
CA PRO A 530 8.51 -24.33 8.00
C PRO A 530 7.08 -24.35 8.57
N GLY A 531 6.87 -23.51 9.59
CA GLY A 531 5.60 -23.32 10.29
C GLY A 531 5.72 -22.10 11.23
N LEU A 532 4.61 -21.39 11.51
CA LEU A 532 4.68 -20.19 12.37
C LEU A 532 4.99 -20.49 13.85
N TRP A 533 4.88 -21.76 14.28
CA TRP A 533 5.24 -22.21 15.62
C TRP A 533 6.46 -23.15 15.66
N SER A 534 7.12 -23.38 14.53
CA SER A 534 8.45 -24.01 14.45
C SER A 534 9.52 -22.92 14.29
N ASP A 535 10.67 -23.24 13.69
CA ASP A 535 11.76 -22.28 13.48
C ASP A 535 11.31 -21.14 12.55
N PHE A 536 11.36 -19.91 13.08
CA PHE A 536 10.91 -18.72 12.35
C PHE A 536 12.04 -18.17 11.47
N ASP A 537 12.03 -18.55 10.19
CA ASP A 537 12.98 -18.13 9.16
C ASP A 537 12.27 -17.37 8.02
N THR A 538 13.00 -17.00 6.96
CA THR A 538 12.54 -16.43 5.69
C THR A 538 11.18 -16.98 5.20
N PRO A 539 10.93 -18.31 5.12
CA PRO A 539 9.62 -18.83 4.67
C PRO A 539 8.46 -18.43 5.59
N SER A 540 8.73 -18.23 6.89
CA SER A 540 7.72 -17.90 7.90
C SER A 540 7.14 -16.49 7.72
N TRP A 541 7.84 -15.57 7.06
CA TRP A 541 7.27 -14.29 6.61
C TRP A 541 6.21 -14.49 5.51
N GLY A 542 6.38 -15.47 4.63
CA GLY A 542 5.40 -15.88 3.64
C GLY A 542 4.16 -16.50 4.27
N LEU A 543 4.36 -17.42 5.22
CA LEU A 543 3.28 -18.01 6.03
C LEU A 543 2.50 -16.93 6.80
N LEU A 544 3.19 -15.98 7.42
CA LEU A 544 2.59 -14.88 8.17
C LEU A 544 1.76 -13.97 7.25
N THR A 545 2.28 -13.65 6.07
CA THR A 545 1.54 -12.86 5.07
C THR A 545 0.29 -13.59 4.62
N ALA A 546 0.39 -14.88 4.29
CA ALA A 546 -0.72 -15.70 3.83
C ALA A 546 -1.83 -15.83 4.90
N VAL A 547 -1.49 -16.12 6.16
CA VAL A 547 -2.49 -16.24 7.24
C VAL A 547 -3.16 -14.91 7.55
N LEU A 548 -2.42 -13.80 7.58
CA LEU A 548 -3.00 -12.47 7.83
C LEU A 548 -3.96 -12.04 6.71
N VAL A 549 -3.65 -12.33 5.45
CA VAL A 549 -4.54 -12.04 4.31
C VAL A 549 -5.79 -12.93 4.36
N VAL A 550 -5.64 -14.24 4.61
CA VAL A 550 -6.76 -15.17 4.75
C VAL A 550 -7.70 -14.77 5.91
N LEU A 551 -7.14 -14.44 7.08
CA LEU A 551 -7.91 -13.97 8.23
C LEU A 551 -8.59 -12.61 7.98
N GLY A 552 -7.90 -11.68 7.31
CA GLY A 552 -8.47 -10.39 6.92
C GLY A 552 -9.68 -10.55 5.98
N VAL A 553 -9.58 -11.46 5.01
CA VAL A 553 -10.67 -11.81 4.09
C VAL A 553 -11.84 -12.46 4.83
N LEU A 554 -11.56 -13.43 5.71
CA LEU A 554 -12.57 -14.10 6.54
C LEU A 554 -13.34 -13.11 7.41
N ALA A 555 -12.64 -12.20 8.10
CA ALA A 555 -13.27 -11.14 8.90
C ALA A 555 -14.09 -10.16 8.04
N LEU A 556 -13.59 -9.79 6.86
CA LEU A 556 -14.27 -8.86 5.95
C LEU A 556 -15.49 -9.50 5.26
N ALA A 557 -15.49 -10.81 5.04
CA ALA A 557 -16.57 -11.54 4.38
C ALA A 557 -17.92 -11.40 5.12
N VAL A 558 -17.90 -11.43 6.46
CA VAL A 558 -19.10 -11.25 7.32
C VAL A 558 -19.77 -9.88 7.12
N ARG A 559 -19.02 -8.88 6.66
CA ARG A 559 -19.49 -7.51 6.40
C ARG A 559 -19.60 -7.17 4.90
N SER A 560 -19.31 -8.13 4.01
CA SER A 560 -19.24 -7.91 2.57
C SER A 560 -20.53 -8.32 1.85
N ARG A 561 -20.78 -7.74 0.68
CA ARG A 561 -21.87 -8.17 -0.21
C ARG A 561 -21.61 -9.62 -0.68
N PRO A 562 -22.66 -10.46 -0.84
CA PRO A 562 -22.50 -11.90 -1.00
C PRO A 562 -21.63 -12.33 -2.19
N GLY A 563 -21.78 -11.71 -3.36
CA GLY A 563 -20.94 -12.03 -4.54
C GLY A 563 -19.46 -11.61 -4.38
N ALA A 564 -19.18 -10.53 -3.66
CA ALA A 564 -17.81 -10.09 -3.39
C ALA A 564 -17.15 -10.96 -2.30
N ALA A 565 -17.92 -11.35 -1.27
CA ALA A 565 -17.49 -12.29 -0.26
C ALA A 565 -17.14 -13.65 -0.88
N ALA A 566 -18.00 -14.19 -1.76
CA ALA A 566 -17.78 -15.47 -2.43
C ALA A 566 -16.47 -15.49 -3.24
N ALA A 567 -16.18 -14.44 -4.00
CA ALA A 567 -14.95 -14.35 -4.80
C ALA A 567 -13.68 -14.25 -3.93
N ALA A 568 -13.72 -13.43 -2.85
CA ALA A 568 -12.59 -13.30 -1.94
C ALA A 568 -12.33 -14.57 -1.13
N LEU A 569 -13.40 -15.23 -0.64
CA LEU A 569 -13.32 -16.53 0.04
C LEU A 569 -12.81 -17.62 -0.91
N GLY A 570 -13.20 -17.59 -2.19
CA GLY A 570 -12.62 -18.46 -3.23
C GLY A 570 -11.11 -18.24 -3.40
N GLY A 571 -10.65 -16.99 -3.38
CA GLY A 571 -9.21 -16.66 -3.35
C GLY A 571 -8.51 -17.19 -2.10
N ALA A 572 -9.13 -17.07 -0.92
CA ALA A 572 -8.57 -17.58 0.33
C ALA A 572 -8.48 -19.12 0.34
N ALA A 573 -9.48 -19.81 -0.19
CA ALA A 573 -9.46 -21.26 -0.36
C ALA A 573 -8.33 -21.72 -1.31
N LEU A 574 -8.04 -20.96 -2.36
CA LEU A 574 -6.93 -21.24 -3.27
C LEU A 574 -5.55 -21.00 -2.64
N VAL A 575 -5.39 -19.98 -1.77
CA VAL A 575 -4.14 -19.77 -1.01
C VAL A 575 -3.92 -20.88 0.03
N LEU A 576 -4.98 -21.32 0.72
CA LEU A 576 -4.92 -22.48 1.61
C LEU A 576 -4.58 -23.76 0.84
N ALA A 577 -5.21 -23.99 -0.33
CA ALA A 577 -4.94 -25.14 -1.17
C ALA A 577 -3.52 -25.14 -1.75
N LEU A 578 -2.98 -23.96 -2.08
CA LEU A 578 -1.57 -23.79 -2.47
C LEU A 578 -0.62 -24.24 -1.35
N HIS A 579 -0.86 -23.82 -0.11
CA HIS A 579 -0.05 -24.26 1.04
C HIS A 579 -0.18 -25.78 1.29
N VAL A 580 -1.38 -26.36 1.21
CA VAL A 580 -1.55 -27.83 1.29
C VAL A 580 -0.83 -28.56 0.15
N ALA A 581 -0.74 -27.96 -1.04
CA ALA A 581 -0.01 -28.48 -2.19
C ALA A 581 1.52 -28.43 -2.04
N GLU A 582 2.05 -27.85 -0.96
CA GLU A 582 3.48 -27.89 -0.63
C GLU A 582 4.01 -29.33 -0.49
N LEU A 583 3.23 -30.25 0.10
CA LEU A 583 3.61 -31.66 0.22
C LEU A 583 3.89 -32.33 -1.15
N PRO A 584 2.98 -32.34 -2.15
CA PRO A 584 3.27 -32.91 -3.46
C PRO A 584 4.26 -32.09 -4.30
N LEU A 585 4.26 -30.76 -4.20
CA LEU A 585 5.08 -29.88 -5.06
C LEU A 585 6.53 -29.73 -4.59
N VAL A 586 6.77 -29.80 -3.27
CA VAL A 586 8.09 -29.60 -2.63
C VAL A 586 8.61 -30.91 -2.04
N GLY A 587 7.76 -31.68 -1.34
CA GLY A 587 8.14 -32.94 -0.70
C GLY A 587 8.61 -34.04 -1.66
N SER A 588 8.28 -33.95 -2.95
CA SER A 588 8.85 -34.82 -3.98
C SER A 588 10.33 -34.55 -4.29
N SER A 589 10.88 -33.44 -3.82
CA SER A 589 12.30 -33.06 -3.94
C SER A 589 13.08 -33.26 -2.63
N ILE A 590 12.46 -33.79 -1.57
CA ILE A 590 13.04 -33.95 -0.23
C ILE A 590 12.79 -35.39 0.23
N ASP A 591 13.85 -36.18 0.35
CA ASP A 591 13.77 -37.60 0.70
C ASP A 591 13.11 -37.83 2.07
N GLY A 592 12.25 -38.85 2.15
CA GLY A 592 11.54 -39.20 3.38
C GLY A 592 10.36 -38.29 3.75
N SER A 593 9.97 -37.34 2.90
CA SER A 593 8.80 -36.46 3.11
C SER A 593 7.50 -37.22 3.40
N ARG A 594 6.80 -36.81 4.46
CA ARG A 594 5.52 -37.36 4.93
C ARG A 594 4.54 -36.23 5.28
N PRO A 595 3.22 -36.45 5.20
CA PRO A 595 2.22 -35.44 5.60
C PRO A 595 2.33 -35.12 7.10
N GLY A 596 2.53 -33.84 7.40
CA GLY A 596 2.50 -33.29 8.76
C GLY A 596 1.07 -32.99 9.22
N LEU A 597 0.94 -32.43 10.43
CA LEU A 597 -0.37 -32.01 10.96
C LEU A 597 -1.00 -30.88 10.11
N GLY A 598 -0.18 -29.97 9.58
CA GLY A 598 -0.62 -28.84 8.77
C GLY A 598 -1.34 -29.27 7.50
N PHE A 599 -0.97 -30.40 6.89
CA PHE A 599 -1.63 -30.92 5.69
C PHE A 599 -3.10 -31.26 5.94
N TRP A 600 -3.39 -31.99 7.01
CA TRP A 600 -4.76 -32.42 7.34
C TRP A 600 -5.62 -31.26 7.83
N LEU A 601 -5.05 -30.39 8.66
CA LEU A 601 -5.70 -29.15 9.13
C LEU A 601 -5.99 -28.21 7.95
N GLY A 602 -5.06 -28.10 7.00
CA GLY A 602 -5.20 -27.30 5.80
C GLY A 602 -6.25 -27.83 4.85
N LEU A 603 -6.35 -29.14 4.66
CA LEU A 603 -7.42 -29.74 3.87
C LEU A 603 -8.80 -29.43 4.48
N ALA A 604 -8.93 -29.50 5.81
CA ALA A 604 -10.14 -29.09 6.51
C ALA A 604 -10.40 -27.57 6.38
N ALA A 605 -9.37 -26.73 6.46
CA ALA A 605 -9.47 -25.29 6.27
C ALA A 605 -9.95 -24.92 4.85
N VAL A 606 -9.45 -25.60 3.82
CA VAL A 606 -9.90 -25.45 2.43
C VAL A 606 -11.40 -25.80 2.33
N VAL A 607 -11.83 -26.95 2.85
CA VAL A 607 -13.25 -27.36 2.82
C VAL A 607 -14.15 -26.36 3.54
N ALA A 608 -13.77 -25.89 4.73
CA ALA A 608 -14.51 -24.88 5.48
C ALA A 608 -14.60 -23.53 4.73
N THR A 609 -13.51 -23.11 4.09
CA THR A 609 -13.46 -21.85 3.32
C THR A 609 -14.27 -21.95 2.03
N VAL A 610 -14.26 -23.10 1.34
CA VAL A 610 -15.12 -23.38 0.18
C VAL A 610 -16.60 -23.39 0.60
N ALA A 611 -16.95 -23.98 1.74
CA ALA A 611 -18.32 -23.92 2.26
C ALA A 611 -18.77 -22.47 2.56
N ALA A 612 -17.88 -21.64 3.12
CA ALA A 612 -18.13 -20.21 3.30
C ALA A 612 -18.32 -19.48 1.95
N ALA A 613 -17.50 -19.79 0.94
CA ALA A 613 -17.61 -19.20 -0.40
C ALA A 613 -18.92 -19.59 -1.10
N VAL A 614 -19.32 -20.87 -1.02
CA VAL A 614 -20.57 -21.37 -1.61
C VAL A 614 -21.80 -20.77 -0.92
N THR A 615 -21.83 -20.70 0.41
CA THR A 615 -22.93 -20.08 1.16
C THR A 615 -23.06 -18.59 0.86
N ALA A 616 -21.95 -17.86 0.71
CA ALA A 616 -21.94 -16.49 0.20
C ALA A 616 -22.50 -16.41 -1.24
N ALA A 617 -22.11 -17.32 -2.15
CA ALA A 617 -22.54 -17.30 -3.54
C ALA A 617 -24.05 -17.61 -3.69
N VAL A 618 -24.59 -18.53 -2.90
CA VAL A 618 -26.04 -18.84 -2.87
C VAL A 618 -26.84 -17.62 -2.41
N GLY A 619 -26.37 -16.92 -1.37
CA GLY A 619 -26.98 -15.66 -0.92
C GLY A 619 -26.99 -14.56 -1.98
N ALA A 620 -26.07 -14.57 -2.94
CA ALA A 620 -26.06 -13.62 -4.07
C ALA A 620 -27.14 -13.91 -5.11
N LYS A 621 -27.47 -15.18 -5.36
CA LYS A 621 -28.48 -15.59 -6.34
C LYS A 621 -29.89 -15.28 -5.88
N ALA A 622 -30.21 -15.60 -4.63
CA ALA A 622 -31.52 -15.32 -4.04
C ALA A 622 -31.88 -13.82 -4.10
N THR A 623 -30.91 -12.93 -3.88
CA THR A 623 -31.13 -11.48 -3.97
C THR A 623 -31.37 -10.97 -5.40
N THR A 624 -30.89 -11.65 -6.43
CA THR A 624 -31.20 -11.25 -7.83
C THR A 624 -32.59 -11.66 -8.27
N GLU A 625 -33.09 -12.82 -7.83
CA GLU A 625 -34.42 -13.32 -8.22
C GLU A 625 -35.55 -12.48 -7.62
N ASP A 626 -35.42 -12.06 -6.36
CA ASP A 626 -36.42 -11.25 -5.63
C ASP A 626 -36.55 -9.79 -6.16
N THR A 627 -35.59 -9.35 -6.98
CA THR A 627 -35.58 -8.01 -7.62
C THR A 627 -36.02 -8.01 -9.08
N ALA A 628 -36.28 -9.17 -9.68
CA ALA A 628 -36.85 -9.23 -11.02
C ALA A 628 -38.31 -8.73 -10.96
N PRO A 629 -38.70 -7.69 -11.70
CA PRO A 629 -40.09 -7.24 -11.71
C PRO A 629 -40.96 -8.39 -12.24
N ALA A 630 -41.93 -8.82 -11.44
CA ALA A 630 -42.83 -9.90 -11.80
C ALA A 630 -43.49 -9.61 -13.16
N GLY A 631 -43.05 -10.35 -14.18
CA GLY A 631 -43.65 -10.29 -15.50
C GLY A 631 -45.14 -10.58 -15.38
N LYS A 632 -45.98 -9.68 -15.86
CA LYS A 632 -47.43 -9.91 -15.94
C LYS A 632 -47.70 -11.19 -16.77
N PRO A 633 -48.73 -11.96 -16.40
CA PRO A 633 -49.01 -13.28 -16.96
C PRO A 633 -49.32 -13.25 -18.46
#